data_AF-A0A6J8AGN7-F1
#
_entry.id   AF-A0A6J8AGN7-F1
#
_cell.length_a   1.000
_cell.length_b   1.000
_cell.length_c   1.000
_cell.angle_alpha   90.00
_cell.angle_beta   90.00
_cell.angle_gamma   90.00
#
_symmetry.space_group_name_H-M   'P 1'
#
loop_
_entity.id
_entity.type
_entity.pdbx_description
1 polymer ?
#
loop_
_entity_poly.entity_id
_entity_poly.type
_entity_poly.pdbx_seq_one_letter_code
_entity_poly.pdbx_strand_id
1 'polypeptide(L)'
;MADTITPNISLALYRYLCQNIVGTEEHVKTIRLMNIMRDNFSSDTLVASITSGSYGKGLEMRGSDLDFMNVWKSLEVYEDVKPSFNQGLTYFSMETDDVKPCFTLLRLEYIRNPYVFQYCEERNGKYYISSALCKQKVILFGNNDVAIHGPCISSKNEFFDMAVSLHCKTWISPALQWITRSSSSWPNQISNFNVSMWNFPTEPFTSYVNDVEKIVQSEILYYANRSLDNYPRLNIYNTGLIHNISCQQSSLKHLYAYYISQWCSKQAQLLPFDSAIINNKYQYKQYRSCLCTLLTNVYHDAVSGWLMVASFFHKTKQYDKVLHIIRYSLSKCTPEKLYHGMTMSNILYQSLKQQSFHKKSVGYLLKIMHVDSIRFKMNSTLIPDELLMEGWNYAHIFPSTAYAYFLSFLCHYQLNNVRQCQGIIEGLQLVTEENYLIPIWHTADAYNLLGIALELFGDKESARKAFLLSVKIFPDEEHNFAAKRVLLLN
;
A
#
# COMPACT_ATOMS: atom_id res chain seq x y z
N MET A 1 54.49 -27.47 18.54
CA MET A 1 53.63 -26.49 17.82
C MET A 1 53.12 -27.15 16.56
N ALA A 2 51.91 -27.73 16.59
CA ALA A 2 51.13 -28.09 15.40
C ALA A 2 49.74 -28.56 15.85
N ASP A 3 48.95 -27.68 16.47
CA ASP A 3 47.50 -27.86 16.53
C ASP A 3 46.91 -27.17 15.30
N THR A 4 46.93 -27.88 14.18
CA THR A 4 46.22 -27.50 12.97
C THR A 4 44.73 -27.72 13.19
N ILE A 5 44.07 -26.69 13.73
CA ILE A 5 42.61 -26.58 13.82
C ILE A 5 42.05 -26.68 12.39
N THR A 6 41.59 -27.87 12.00
CA THR A 6 40.78 -28.04 10.79
C THR A 6 39.46 -27.31 11.05
N PRO A 7 39.08 -26.30 10.25
CA PRO A 7 37.78 -25.67 10.40
C PRO A 7 36.71 -26.75 10.29
N ASN A 8 35.84 -26.86 11.30
CA ASN A 8 34.75 -27.83 11.29
C ASN A 8 33.91 -27.61 10.02
N ILE A 9 34.02 -28.52 9.06
CA ILE A 9 33.46 -28.39 7.70
C ILE A 9 31.95 -28.08 7.77
N SER A 10 31.27 -28.62 8.78
CA SER A 10 29.85 -28.33 9.05
C SER A 10 29.55 -26.86 9.34
N LEU A 11 30.40 -26.18 10.12
CA LEU A 11 30.25 -24.76 10.46
C LEU A 11 30.59 -23.86 9.27
N ALA A 12 31.62 -24.22 8.50
CA ALA A 12 31.99 -23.51 7.29
C ALA A 12 30.89 -23.61 6.23
N LEU A 13 30.33 -24.82 6.03
CA LEU A 13 29.19 -25.04 5.13
C LEU A 13 27.95 -24.28 5.61
N TYR A 14 27.61 -24.34 6.90
CA TYR A 14 26.49 -23.58 7.47
C TYR A 14 26.63 -22.06 7.22
N ARG A 15 27.81 -21.50 7.51
CA ARG A 15 28.08 -20.07 7.23
C ARG A 15 27.96 -19.76 5.76
N TYR A 16 28.50 -20.60 4.88
CA TYR A 16 28.39 -20.42 3.44
C TYR A 16 26.93 -20.43 2.97
N LEU A 17 26.12 -21.39 3.44
CA LEU A 17 24.70 -21.48 3.11
C LEU A 17 23.93 -20.23 3.59
N CYS A 18 24.12 -19.81 4.84
CA CYS A 18 23.49 -18.61 5.36
C CYS A 18 23.96 -17.34 4.64
N GLN A 19 25.24 -17.26 4.27
CA GLN A 19 25.82 -16.05 3.68
C GLN A 19 25.68 -15.94 2.16
N ASN A 20 25.40 -17.02 1.46
CA ASN A 20 25.43 -17.01 0.00
C ASN A 20 24.16 -17.57 -0.64
N ILE A 21 23.40 -18.40 0.08
CA ILE A 21 22.28 -19.12 -0.53
C ILE A 21 20.95 -18.75 0.12
N VAL A 22 20.81 -18.93 1.43
CA VAL A 22 19.49 -18.96 2.09
C VAL A 22 19.22 -17.71 2.94
N GLY A 23 20.27 -17.03 3.40
CA GLY A 23 20.15 -16.00 4.45
C GLY A 23 20.28 -16.59 5.85
N THR A 24 20.46 -15.72 6.84
CA THR A 24 20.39 -16.10 8.26
C THR A 24 18.94 -16.37 8.69
N GLU A 25 18.73 -17.02 9.83
CA GLU A 25 17.37 -17.24 10.37
C GLU A 25 16.59 -15.93 10.53
N GLU A 26 17.26 -14.87 11.00
CA GLU A 26 16.66 -13.54 11.13
C GLU A 26 16.29 -12.96 9.76
N HIS A 27 17.15 -13.09 8.75
CA HIS A 27 16.87 -12.66 7.38
C HIS A 27 15.62 -13.34 6.80
N VAL A 28 15.54 -14.67 6.94
CA VAL A 28 14.36 -15.44 6.50
C VAL A 28 13.09 -14.99 7.22
N LYS A 29 13.18 -14.74 8.53
CA LYS A 29 12.05 -14.19 9.31
C LYS A 29 11.63 -12.80 8.80
N THR A 30 12.58 -11.91 8.46
CA THR A 30 12.29 -10.58 7.91
C THR A 30 11.51 -10.65 6.62
N ILE A 31 12.03 -11.40 5.63
CA ILE A 31 11.42 -11.46 4.30
C ILE A 31 10.03 -12.07 4.41
N ARG A 32 9.88 -13.14 5.21
CA ARG A 32 8.57 -13.72 5.50
C ARG A 32 7.61 -12.70 6.08
N LEU A 33 8.07 -11.86 7.02
CA LEU A 33 7.26 -10.81 7.63
C LEU A 33 6.84 -9.74 6.62
N MET A 34 7.76 -9.29 5.77
CA MET A 34 7.49 -8.31 4.71
C MET A 34 6.47 -8.84 3.70
N ASN A 35 6.56 -10.13 3.36
CA ASN A 35 5.60 -10.78 2.48
C ASN A 35 4.21 -10.86 3.12
N ILE A 36 4.11 -11.31 4.38
CA ILE A 36 2.84 -11.30 5.13
C ILE A 36 2.23 -9.89 5.16
N MET A 37 3.05 -8.87 5.40
CA MET A 37 2.61 -7.47 5.38
C MET A 37 2.09 -7.07 3.99
N ARG A 38 2.86 -7.32 2.94
CA ARG A 38 2.47 -7.03 1.55
C ARG A 38 1.13 -7.69 1.19
N ASP A 39 0.99 -8.97 1.54
CA ASP A 39 -0.22 -9.76 1.29
C ASP A 39 -1.43 -9.18 2.05
N ASN A 40 -1.23 -8.76 3.30
CA ASN A 40 -2.25 -8.09 4.11
C ASN A 40 -2.59 -6.66 3.64
N PHE A 41 -1.65 -5.98 2.98
CA PHE A 41 -1.85 -4.61 2.49
C PHE A 41 -2.51 -4.53 1.11
N SER A 42 -2.73 -5.66 0.43
CA SER A 42 -3.50 -5.68 -0.81
C SER A 42 -4.92 -5.13 -0.53
N SER A 43 -5.21 -3.95 -1.09
CA SER A 43 -6.44 -3.20 -0.86
C SER A 43 -7.66 -3.78 -1.57
N ASP A 44 -7.48 -4.86 -2.33
CA ASP A 44 -8.59 -5.48 -3.04
C ASP A 44 -9.49 -6.24 -2.05
N THR A 45 -10.75 -5.82 -2.03
CA THR A 45 -11.80 -6.39 -1.17
C THR A 45 -12.28 -7.74 -1.71
N LEU A 46 -12.08 -8.02 -3.00
CA LEU A 46 -12.54 -9.23 -3.68
C LEU A 46 -11.47 -10.30 -3.78
N VAL A 47 -10.19 -9.92 -3.90
CA VAL A 47 -9.06 -10.85 -4.06
C VAL A 47 -7.97 -10.56 -3.03
N ALA A 48 -7.48 -11.59 -2.35
CA ALA A 48 -6.23 -11.53 -1.59
C ALA A 48 -5.12 -12.09 -2.47
N SER A 49 -3.99 -11.41 -2.59
CA SER A 49 -2.78 -12.03 -3.15
C SER A 49 -1.92 -12.48 -2.00
N ILE A 50 -1.56 -13.76 -1.97
CA ILE A 50 -0.73 -14.37 -0.94
C ILE A 50 0.56 -14.84 -1.59
N THR A 51 1.67 -14.29 -1.16
CA THR A 51 3.00 -14.72 -1.59
C THR A 51 3.32 -16.06 -0.94
N SER A 52 3.67 -17.06 -1.74
CA SER A 52 4.01 -18.40 -1.28
C SER A 52 5.38 -18.83 -1.80
N GLY A 53 5.66 -20.13 -1.85
CA GLY A 53 6.94 -20.63 -2.35
C GLY A 53 8.13 -20.40 -1.44
N SER A 54 9.33 -20.46 -2.02
CA SER A 54 10.59 -20.15 -1.32
C SER A 54 10.60 -18.68 -0.89
N TYR A 55 10.28 -17.76 -1.80
CA TYR A 55 10.28 -16.32 -1.54
C TYR A 55 9.28 -15.95 -0.43
N GLY A 56 8.03 -16.42 -0.50
CA GLY A 56 7.01 -16.19 0.53
C GLY A 56 7.42 -16.71 1.92
N LYS A 57 8.19 -17.79 1.97
CA LYS A 57 8.76 -18.34 3.22
C LYS A 57 10.01 -17.60 3.71
N GLY A 58 10.47 -16.61 2.95
CA GLY A 58 11.64 -15.80 3.26
C GLY A 58 12.96 -16.35 2.73
N LEU A 59 12.92 -17.36 1.86
CA LEU A 59 14.10 -17.99 1.27
C LEU A 59 14.31 -17.41 -0.14
N GLU A 60 15.26 -16.49 -0.28
CA GLU A 60 15.62 -15.90 -1.57
C GLU A 60 16.78 -16.68 -2.19
N MET A 61 16.47 -17.65 -3.07
CA MET A 61 17.49 -18.40 -3.81
C MET A 61 17.61 -17.86 -5.24
N ARG A 62 18.84 -17.81 -5.76
CA ARG A 62 19.07 -17.37 -7.14
C ARG A 62 18.36 -18.31 -8.11
N GLY A 63 17.50 -17.74 -8.96
CA GLY A 63 16.69 -18.50 -9.91
C GLY A 63 15.36 -19.01 -9.34
N SER A 64 15.01 -18.67 -8.10
CA SER A 64 13.63 -18.81 -7.64
C SER A 64 12.73 -17.83 -8.36
N ASP A 65 11.62 -18.35 -8.83
CA ASP A 65 10.44 -17.64 -9.29
C ASP A 65 9.63 -17.08 -8.10
N LEU A 66 8.70 -16.19 -8.42
CA LEU A 66 7.76 -15.65 -7.45
C LEU A 66 6.45 -16.44 -7.49
N ASP A 67 6.20 -17.25 -6.47
CA ASP A 67 4.92 -17.92 -6.31
C ASP A 67 3.89 -17.01 -5.61
N PHE A 68 2.72 -16.81 -6.21
CA PHE A 68 1.59 -16.18 -5.52
C PHE A 68 0.26 -16.88 -5.76
N MET A 69 -0.59 -16.83 -4.76
CA MET A 69 -1.95 -17.34 -4.78
C MET A 69 -2.94 -16.18 -4.73
N ASN A 70 -3.81 -16.09 -5.73
CA ASN A 70 -4.93 -15.17 -5.71
C ASN A 70 -6.14 -15.86 -5.09
N VAL A 71 -6.44 -15.50 -3.85
CA VAL A 71 -7.55 -16.03 -3.06
C VAL A 71 -8.78 -15.17 -3.24
N TRP A 72 -9.84 -15.72 -3.81
CA TRP A 72 -11.12 -15.00 -3.98
C TRP A 72 -11.90 -14.94 -2.67
N LYS A 73 -11.96 -13.76 -2.05
CA LYS A 73 -12.57 -13.52 -0.73
C LYS A 73 -14.10 -13.59 -0.73
N SER A 74 -14.73 -13.43 -1.90
CA SER A 74 -16.19 -13.47 -2.05
C SER A 74 -16.77 -14.88 -2.18
N LEU A 75 -15.91 -15.90 -2.32
CA LEU A 75 -16.30 -17.30 -2.45
C LEU A 75 -15.77 -18.10 -1.26
N GLU A 76 -16.62 -18.93 -0.67
CA GLU A 76 -16.23 -19.80 0.45
C GLU A 76 -16.54 -21.26 0.16
N VAL A 77 -15.63 -22.13 0.60
CA VAL A 77 -15.74 -23.57 0.44
C VAL A 77 -15.89 -24.25 1.81
N TYR A 78 -16.77 -25.24 1.89
CA TYR A 78 -17.08 -26.03 3.09
C TYR A 78 -17.09 -27.53 2.78
N GLU A 79 -16.65 -28.36 3.74
CA GLU A 79 -16.76 -29.82 3.64
C GLU A 79 -18.19 -30.28 4.01
N ASP A 80 -18.57 -30.17 5.29
CA ASP A 80 -19.84 -30.75 5.78
C ASP A 80 -20.83 -29.75 6.41
N VAL A 81 -20.35 -28.64 6.98
CA VAL A 81 -21.18 -27.74 7.78
C VAL A 81 -21.79 -26.68 6.89
N LYS A 82 -23.14 -26.67 6.76
CA LYS A 82 -23.86 -25.52 6.22
C LYS A 82 -23.52 -24.29 7.07
N PRO A 83 -22.86 -23.27 6.53
CA PRO A 83 -22.46 -22.11 7.31
C PRO A 83 -23.68 -21.44 7.94
N SER A 84 -23.45 -20.74 9.06
CA SER A 84 -24.39 -19.70 9.48
C SER A 84 -24.50 -18.72 8.31
N PHE A 85 -25.69 -18.69 7.69
CA PHE A 85 -25.92 -18.00 6.42
C PHE A 85 -25.42 -16.55 6.49
N ASN A 86 -24.30 -16.26 5.85
CA ASN A 86 -23.86 -14.91 5.57
C ASN A 86 -24.36 -14.56 4.17
N GLN A 87 -25.42 -13.76 4.12
CA GLN A 87 -26.09 -13.38 2.86
C GLN A 87 -25.16 -12.65 1.86
N GLY A 88 -23.97 -12.23 2.30
CA GLY A 88 -22.98 -11.54 1.47
C GLY A 88 -22.10 -12.43 0.57
N LEU A 89 -22.11 -13.76 0.71
CA LEU A 89 -21.10 -14.64 0.08
C LEU A 89 -21.71 -15.72 -0.83
N THR A 90 -20.93 -16.18 -1.81
CA THR A 90 -21.25 -17.37 -2.64
C THR A 90 -20.61 -18.61 -2.01
N TYR A 91 -21.34 -19.73 -1.98
CA TYR A 91 -20.95 -20.94 -1.27
C TYR A 91 -20.75 -22.15 -2.17
N PHE A 92 -19.70 -22.91 -1.88
CA PHE A 92 -19.44 -24.22 -2.45
C PHE A 92 -19.33 -25.30 -1.38
N SER A 93 -19.87 -26.48 -1.65
CA SER A 93 -19.61 -27.69 -0.88
C SER A 93 -18.57 -28.57 -1.58
N MET A 94 -17.70 -29.20 -0.81
CA MET A 94 -16.79 -30.22 -1.32
C MET A 94 -17.50 -31.56 -1.47
N GLU A 95 -17.41 -32.16 -2.65
CA GLU A 95 -17.72 -33.57 -2.88
C GLU A 95 -16.39 -34.31 -3.05
N THR A 96 -16.15 -35.28 -2.16
CA THR A 96 -14.92 -36.09 -2.13
C THR A 96 -15.18 -37.55 -2.52
N ASP A 97 -16.45 -37.96 -2.54
CA ASP A 97 -16.89 -39.27 -3.00
C ASP A 97 -16.52 -39.46 -4.47
N ASP A 98 -15.89 -40.60 -4.79
CA ASP A 98 -15.47 -40.99 -6.14
C ASP A 98 -14.43 -40.08 -6.83
N VAL A 99 -13.76 -39.22 -6.07
CA VAL A 99 -12.67 -38.38 -6.60
C VAL A 99 -11.30 -39.00 -6.31
N LYS A 100 -10.36 -38.88 -7.28
CA LYS A 100 -8.97 -39.30 -7.10
C LYS A 100 -8.37 -38.65 -5.83
N PRO A 101 -7.51 -39.36 -5.06
CA PRO A 101 -6.82 -38.76 -3.91
C PRO A 101 -6.19 -37.41 -4.25
N CYS A 102 -6.35 -36.44 -3.34
CA CYS A 102 -5.92 -35.03 -3.47
C CYS A 102 -6.73 -34.17 -4.46
N PHE A 103 -7.87 -34.65 -4.95
CA PHE A 103 -8.81 -33.86 -5.75
C PHE A 103 -10.18 -33.82 -5.06
N THR A 104 -10.96 -32.77 -5.33
CA THR A 104 -12.35 -32.63 -4.88
C THR A 104 -13.15 -31.91 -5.96
N LEU A 105 -14.45 -32.16 -6.00
CA LEU A 105 -15.41 -31.40 -6.79
C LEU A 105 -16.03 -30.33 -5.90
N LEU A 106 -16.11 -29.08 -6.38
CA LEU A 106 -16.75 -28.01 -5.63
C LEU A 106 -18.11 -27.70 -6.25
N ARG A 107 -19.17 -28.14 -5.57
CA ARG A 107 -20.56 -27.93 -6.00
C ARG A 107 -21.06 -26.59 -5.49
N LEU A 108 -21.67 -25.80 -6.36
CA LEU A 108 -22.29 -24.52 -6.02
C LEU A 108 -23.59 -24.76 -5.24
N GLU A 109 -23.63 -24.31 -3.98
CA GLU A 109 -24.79 -24.46 -3.09
C GLU A 109 -25.69 -23.22 -3.08
N TYR A 110 -25.06 -22.05 -3.14
CA TYR A 110 -25.76 -20.78 -3.07
C TYR A 110 -24.95 -19.71 -3.78
N ILE A 111 -25.64 -18.89 -4.56
CA ILE A 111 -25.02 -17.85 -5.37
C ILE A 111 -25.49 -16.47 -4.93
N ARG A 112 -24.53 -15.65 -4.51
CA ARG A 112 -24.76 -14.21 -4.35
C ARG A 112 -24.25 -13.44 -5.56
N ASN A 113 -23.10 -13.85 -6.07
CA ASN A 113 -22.46 -13.25 -7.23
C ASN A 113 -22.80 -14.05 -8.51
N PRO A 114 -23.70 -13.57 -9.38
CA PRO A 114 -24.13 -14.30 -10.58
C PRO A 114 -22.99 -14.53 -11.58
N TYR A 115 -21.92 -13.71 -11.54
CA TYR A 115 -20.75 -13.89 -12.39
C TYR A 115 -20.03 -15.21 -12.12
N VAL A 116 -20.28 -15.85 -10.97
CA VAL A 116 -19.68 -17.16 -10.66
C VAL A 116 -20.09 -18.24 -11.66
N PHE A 117 -21.29 -18.14 -12.26
CA PHE A 117 -21.75 -19.10 -13.27
C PHE A 117 -20.83 -19.20 -14.49
N GLN A 118 -20.11 -18.12 -14.85
CA GLN A 118 -19.19 -18.16 -15.99
C GLN A 118 -17.96 -19.06 -15.75
N TYR A 119 -17.73 -19.47 -14.49
CA TYR A 119 -16.66 -20.36 -14.07
C TYR A 119 -17.18 -21.77 -13.74
N CYS A 120 -18.49 -22.03 -13.90
CA CYS A 120 -19.12 -23.29 -13.53
C CYS A 120 -19.49 -24.13 -14.76
N GLU A 121 -19.50 -25.44 -14.58
CA GLU A 121 -20.03 -26.43 -15.51
C GLU A 121 -21.24 -27.12 -14.88
N GLU A 122 -22.28 -27.38 -15.68
CA GLU A 122 -23.44 -28.15 -15.24
C GLU A 122 -23.21 -29.64 -15.45
N ARG A 123 -23.47 -30.45 -14.41
CA ARG A 123 -23.41 -31.92 -14.44
C ARG A 123 -24.60 -32.47 -13.67
N ASN A 124 -25.48 -33.21 -14.35
CA ASN A 124 -26.67 -33.82 -13.77
C ASN A 124 -27.56 -32.81 -12.99
N GLY A 125 -27.78 -31.62 -13.56
CA GLY A 125 -28.60 -30.56 -12.94
C GLY A 125 -27.95 -29.85 -11.76
N LYS A 126 -26.65 -30.08 -11.50
CA LYS A 126 -25.87 -29.41 -10.46
C LYS A 126 -24.74 -28.61 -11.11
N TYR A 127 -24.37 -27.50 -10.49
CA TYR A 127 -23.27 -26.64 -10.97
C TYR A 127 -22.00 -26.88 -10.17
N TYR A 128 -20.88 -27.04 -10.87
CA TYR A 128 -19.56 -27.26 -10.27
C TYR A 128 -18.58 -26.22 -10.78
N ILE A 129 -17.72 -25.66 -9.92
CA ILE A 129 -16.67 -24.76 -10.41
C ILE A 129 -15.63 -25.55 -11.21
N SER A 130 -15.30 -25.04 -12.40
CA SER A 130 -14.33 -25.65 -13.29
C SER A 130 -13.01 -24.90 -13.21
N SER A 131 -11.97 -25.58 -12.72
CA SER A 131 -10.62 -25.02 -12.69
C SER A 131 -10.09 -24.71 -14.09
N ALA A 132 -10.56 -25.42 -15.13
CA ALA A 132 -10.22 -25.14 -16.52
C ALA A 132 -10.83 -23.81 -16.99
N LEU A 133 -12.12 -23.56 -16.70
CA LEU A 133 -12.77 -22.29 -17.02
C LEU A 133 -12.16 -21.12 -16.25
N CYS A 134 -11.85 -21.31 -14.95
CA CYS A 134 -11.14 -20.32 -14.15
C CYS A 134 -9.83 -19.90 -14.81
N LYS A 135 -8.98 -20.87 -15.20
CA LYS A 135 -7.71 -20.58 -15.86
C LYS A 135 -7.90 -19.85 -17.18
N GLN A 136 -8.81 -20.32 -18.03
CA GLN A 136 -9.07 -19.68 -19.33
C GLN A 136 -9.49 -18.22 -19.18
N LYS A 137 -10.37 -17.92 -18.22
CA LYS A 137 -10.83 -16.55 -17.97
C LYS A 137 -9.73 -15.67 -17.42
N VAL A 138 -8.89 -16.17 -16.53
CA VAL A 138 -7.75 -15.41 -15.99
C VAL A 138 -6.74 -15.06 -17.08
N ILE A 139 -6.50 -15.98 -18.03
CA ILE A 139 -5.65 -15.70 -19.20
C ILE A 139 -6.24 -14.57 -20.06
N LEU A 140 -7.56 -14.50 -20.22
CA LEU A 140 -8.20 -13.39 -20.96
C LEU A 140 -8.02 -12.03 -20.28
N PHE A 141 -7.83 -11.99 -18.95
CA PHE A 141 -7.54 -10.77 -18.21
C PHE A 141 -6.05 -10.44 -18.15
N GLY A 142 -5.18 -11.42 -18.36
CA GLY A 142 -3.74 -11.23 -18.46
C GLY A 142 -3.33 -10.82 -19.87
N ASN A 143 -2.24 -10.05 -19.99
CA ASN A 143 -1.60 -9.85 -21.29
C ASN A 143 -1.21 -11.20 -21.91
N ASN A 144 -1.13 -11.28 -23.25
CA ASN A 144 -0.82 -12.48 -24.05
C ASN A 144 0.55 -13.17 -23.76
N ASP A 145 1.22 -12.80 -22.68
CA ASP A 145 2.55 -13.24 -22.27
C ASP A 145 2.54 -14.17 -21.05
N VAL A 146 1.54 -15.04 -20.99
CA VAL A 146 1.43 -16.08 -19.96
C VAL A 146 1.46 -17.49 -20.55
N ALA A 147 2.10 -18.42 -19.85
CA ALA A 147 2.14 -19.85 -20.11
C ALA A 147 1.32 -20.59 -19.03
N ILE A 148 0.79 -21.76 -19.37
CA ILE A 148 0.02 -22.58 -18.41
C ILE A 148 0.90 -23.72 -17.92
N HIS A 149 1.15 -23.77 -16.62
CA HIS A 149 1.91 -24.84 -15.97
C HIS A 149 1.03 -25.53 -14.92
N GLY A 150 0.32 -26.57 -15.35
CA GLY A 150 -0.58 -27.34 -14.47
C GLY A 150 -1.74 -26.48 -13.93
N PRO A 151 -1.87 -26.31 -12.60
CA PRO A 151 -2.86 -25.41 -12.00
C PRO A 151 -2.45 -23.93 -12.05
N CYS A 152 -1.19 -23.63 -12.32
CA CYS A 152 -0.62 -22.29 -12.30
C CYS A 152 -0.61 -21.65 -13.68
N ILE A 153 -0.59 -20.32 -13.67
CA ILE A 153 -0.33 -19.46 -14.82
C ILE A 153 1.01 -18.80 -14.56
N SER A 154 1.96 -19.02 -15.46
CA SER A 154 3.33 -18.51 -15.34
C SER A 154 3.55 -17.39 -16.32
N SER A 155 4.37 -16.41 -15.97
CA SER A 155 4.86 -15.46 -16.99
C SER A 155 5.74 -16.20 -18.02
N LYS A 156 5.75 -15.78 -19.30
CA LYS A 156 6.64 -16.38 -20.32
C LYS A 156 8.12 -16.40 -19.96
N ASN A 157 8.55 -15.45 -19.13
CA ASN A 157 9.93 -15.34 -18.66
C ASN A 157 10.16 -16.10 -17.33
N GLU A 158 9.18 -16.88 -16.87
CA GLU A 158 9.23 -17.70 -15.66
C GLU A 158 9.57 -16.87 -14.39
N PHE A 159 9.24 -15.57 -14.39
CA PHE A 159 9.46 -14.71 -13.23
C PHE A 159 8.48 -14.98 -12.09
N PHE A 160 7.29 -15.47 -12.42
CA PHE A 160 6.28 -15.76 -11.43
C PHE A 160 5.34 -16.86 -11.88
N ASP A 161 4.80 -17.54 -10.87
CA ASP A 161 3.76 -18.55 -10.95
C ASP A 161 2.55 -18.08 -10.12
N MET A 162 1.40 -18.03 -10.76
CA MET A 162 0.14 -17.62 -10.14
C MET A 162 -0.84 -18.78 -10.09
N ALA A 163 -1.31 -19.11 -8.89
CA ALA A 163 -2.46 -20.00 -8.70
C ALA A 163 -3.71 -19.19 -8.32
N VAL A 164 -4.89 -19.61 -8.80
CA VAL A 164 -6.17 -19.12 -8.28
C VAL A 164 -6.67 -20.09 -7.23
N SER A 165 -7.03 -19.56 -6.06
CA SER A 165 -7.40 -20.33 -4.89
C SER A 165 -8.73 -19.85 -4.34
N LEU A 166 -9.48 -20.78 -3.75
CA LEU A 166 -10.69 -20.46 -2.98
C LEU A 166 -10.40 -20.68 -1.50
N HIS A 167 -10.98 -19.83 -0.66
CA HIS A 167 -10.79 -19.95 0.77
C HIS A 167 -11.68 -21.06 1.35
N CYS A 168 -11.06 -22.01 2.06
CA CYS A 168 -11.75 -23.05 2.82
C CYS A 168 -11.57 -22.76 4.31
N LYS A 169 -12.67 -22.53 5.04
CA LYS A 169 -12.61 -22.16 6.46
C LYS A 169 -12.28 -23.34 7.39
N THR A 170 -12.55 -24.56 6.93
CA THR A 170 -12.39 -25.77 7.72
C THR A 170 -11.33 -26.67 7.09
N TRP A 171 -10.57 -27.37 7.92
CA TRP A 171 -9.70 -28.44 7.44
C TRP A 171 -10.57 -29.58 6.93
N ILE A 172 -10.22 -30.13 5.75
CA ILE A 172 -10.84 -31.35 5.24
C ILE A 172 -10.47 -32.53 6.13
N SER A 173 -11.37 -33.50 6.27
CA SER A 173 -11.25 -34.63 7.20
C SER A 173 -9.90 -35.37 7.10
N PRO A 174 -9.34 -35.70 5.90
CA PRO A 174 -8.03 -36.32 5.80
C PRO A 174 -6.88 -35.44 6.34
N ALA A 175 -6.94 -34.13 6.09
CA ALA A 175 -5.93 -33.18 6.56
C ALA A 175 -6.06 -32.95 8.07
N LEU A 176 -7.29 -32.85 8.58
CA LEU A 176 -7.56 -32.74 10.01
C LEU A 176 -7.05 -33.96 10.77
N GLN A 177 -7.29 -35.17 10.26
CA GLN A 177 -6.73 -36.39 10.84
C GLN A 177 -5.19 -36.31 10.86
N TRP A 178 -4.56 -35.85 9.78
CA TRP A 178 -3.10 -35.75 9.75
C TRP A 178 -2.55 -34.75 10.76
N ILE A 179 -3.12 -33.56 10.86
CA ILE A 179 -2.69 -32.51 11.82
C ILE A 179 -2.93 -32.97 13.27
N THR A 180 -3.97 -33.76 13.52
CA THR A 180 -4.33 -34.25 14.85
C THR A 180 -3.60 -35.54 15.25
N ARG A 181 -2.91 -36.23 14.33
CA ARG A 181 -2.17 -37.48 14.59
C ARG A 181 -0.95 -37.33 15.51
N SER A 182 -0.60 -36.13 15.99
CA SER A 182 0.65 -35.90 16.73
C SER A 182 0.70 -36.63 18.09
N SER A 183 1.23 -37.84 18.09
CA SER A 183 1.73 -38.54 19.27
C SER A 183 3.21 -38.20 19.48
N SER A 184 3.48 -37.30 20.43
CA SER A 184 4.68 -37.22 21.31
C SER A 184 5.92 -36.36 21.02
N SER A 185 6.15 -35.67 19.89
CA SER A 185 7.30 -34.71 19.85
C SER A 185 7.30 -33.61 18.79
N TRP A 186 6.64 -33.77 17.63
CA TRP A 186 6.62 -32.72 16.61
C TRP A 186 5.41 -32.84 15.67
N PRO A 187 4.71 -31.74 15.36
CA PRO A 187 4.87 -30.41 15.94
C PRO A 187 4.41 -30.42 17.42
N ASN A 188 5.03 -29.59 18.27
CA ASN A 188 4.56 -29.43 19.65
C ASN A 188 3.08 -28.96 19.67
N GLN A 189 2.26 -29.39 20.63
CA GLN A 189 0.81 -29.16 20.61
C GLN A 189 0.39 -27.68 20.41
N ILE A 190 1.23 -26.73 20.85
CA ILE A 190 1.06 -25.28 20.62
C ILE A 190 1.23 -24.91 19.13
N SER A 191 2.16 -25.53 18.41
CA SER A 191 2.29 -25.30 16.96
C SER A 191 1.18 -25.98 16.17
N ASN A 192 0.61 -27.11 16.63
CA ASN A 192 -0.61 -27.66 16.02
C ASN A 192 -1.83 -26.75 16.19
N PHE A 193 -1.92 -26.05 17.34
CA PHE A 193 -2.95 -25.04 17.59
C PHE A 193 -2.73 -23.77 16.74
N ASN A 194 -1.48 -23.37 16.49
CA ASN A 194 -1.17 -22.25 15.59
C ASN A 194 -1.32 -22.59 14.10
N VAL A 195 -1.06 -23.84 13.70
CA VAL A 195 -1.30 -24.32 12.32
C VAL A 195 -2.81 -24.40 12.05
N SER A 196 -3.63 -24.78 13.03
CA SER A 196 -5.09 -24.76 12.89
C SER A 196 -5.69 -23.34 12.86
N MET A 197 -4.96 -22.34 13.36
CA MET A 197 -5.36 -20.92 13.44
C MET A 197 -4.74 -20.00 12.37
N TRP A 198 -4.37 -20.49 11.16
CA TRP A 198 -4.01 -19.61 10.03
C TRP A 198 -5.19 -18.78 9.46
N ASN A 199 -6.19 -18.47 10.29
CA ASN A 199 -7.01 -17.29 10.12
C ASN A 199 -6.21 -16.09 10.66
N PHE A 200 -5.94 -15.11 9.79
CA PHE A 200 -5.21 -13.85 10.02
C PHE A 200 -4.91 -13.48 11.50
N PRO A 201 -3.65 -13.20 11.88
CA PRO A 201 -3.31 -12.93 13.28
C PRO A 201 -3.94 -11.62 13.77
N THR A 202 -4.76 -11.72 14.82
CA THR A 202 -5.33 -10.58 15.57
C THR A 202 -4.62 -10.38 16.92
N GLU A 203 -3.31 -10.62 17.02
CA GLU A 203 -2.55 -10.37 18.26
C GLU A 203 -2.00 -8.93 18.37
N PRO A 204 -1.79 -8.41 19.59
CA PRO A 204 -1.56 -6.99 19.84
C PRO A 204 -0.17 -6.49 19.40
N PHE A 205 -0.19 -5.37 18.68
CA PHE A 205 0.88 -4.64 17.98
C PHE A 205 2.21 -4.40 18.75
N THR A 206 2.28 -4.61 20.07
CA THR A 206 3.40 -4.19 20.93
C THR A 206 4.56 -5.17 21.01
N SER A 207 4.37 -6.51 20.90
CA SER A 207 5.50 -7.46 20.88
C SER A 207 6.24 -7.44 19.55
N TYR A 208 5.49 -7.21 18.47
CA TYR A 208 5.96 -7.18 17.08
C TYR A 208 7.03 -6.10 16.82
N VAL A 209 6.95 -4.95 17.51
CA VAL A 209 7.89 -3.83 17.32
C VAL A 209 9.29 -4.15 17.84
N ASN A 210 9.41 -4.91 18.94
CA ASN A 210 10.70 -5.22 19.56
C ASN A 210 11.46 -6.33 18.82
N ASP A 211 10.75 -7.30 18.23
CA ASP A 211 11.37 -8.39 17.47
C ASP A 211 11.83 -7.90 16.08
N VAL A 212 11.07 -6.98 15.46
CA VAL A 212 11.45 -6.30 14.22
C VAL A 212 12.76 -5.49 14.38
N GLU A 213 12.99 -4.90 15.56
CA GLU A 213 14.19 -4.09 15.81
C GLU A 213 15.49 -4.91 15.81
N LYS A 214 15.48 -6.14 16.34
CA LYS A 214 16.66 -7.04 16.37
C LYS A 214 16.94 -7.64 15.00
N ILE A 215 15.88 -8.03 14.29
CA ILE A 215 15.92 -8.68 12.99
C ILE A 215 16.46 -7.74 11.89
N VAL A 216 16.16 -6.44 11.98
CA VAL A 216 16.68 -5.42 11.05
C VAL A 216 18.19 -5.21 11.18
N GLN A 217 18.80 -5.51 12.33
CA GLN A 217 20.24 -5.30 12.55
C GLN A 217 21.13 -6.31 11.81
N SER A 218 20.67 -7.54 11.58
CA SER A 218 21.47 -8.61 10.95
C SER A 218 21.41 -8.62 9.42
N GLU A 219 20.28 -8.25 8.83
CA GLU A 219 20.05 -8.04 7.39
C GLU A 219 21.04 -7.06 6.74
N ILE A 220 21.34 -6.02 7.50
CA ILE A 220 22.07 -4.84 7.05
C ILE A 220 23.58 -5.08 6.97
N LEU A 221 24.13 -5.85 7.91
CA LEU A 221 25.53 -6.31 7.87
C LEU A 221 25.74 -7.33 6.76
N TYR A 222 24.69 -8.07 6.41
CA TYR A 222 24.75 -9.15 5.45
C TYR A 222 24.76 -8.66 3.99
N TYR A 223 23.81 -7.79 3.60
CA TYR A 223 23.78 -7.21 2.25
C TYR A 223 24.98 -6.29 1.97
N ALA A 224 25.48 -5.56 2.98
CA ALA A 224 26.67 -4.72 2.84
C ALA A 224 27.94 -5.53 2.51
N ASN A 225 28.07 -6.75 3.03
CA ASN A 225 29.20 -7.64 2.73
C ASN A 225 29.03 -8.33 1.37
N ARG A 226 27.81 -8.74 1.00
CA ARG A 226 27.55 -9.48 -0.26
C ARG A 226 27.62 -8.60 -1.52
N SER A 227 27.35 -7.30 -1.41
CA SER A 227 27.47 -6.35 -2.53
C SER A 227 28.93 -5.99 -2.87
N LEU A 228 29.89 -6.21 -1.96
CA LEU A 228 31.31 -6.02 -2.21
C LEU A 228 31.92 -7.12 -3.11
N ASP A 229 31.37 -8.33 -3.07
CA ASP A 229 31.96 -9.50 -3.72
C ASP A 229 31.45 -9.78 -5.15
N ASN A 230 30.26 -9.28 -5.54
CA ASN A 230 29.57 -9.77 -6.73
C ASN A 230 29.49 -8.83 -7.94
N TYR A 231 29.91 -7.56 -7.85
CA TYR A 231 29.74 -6.61 -8.95
C TYR A 231 30.88 -5.58 -9.07
N PRO A 232 31.89 -5.80 -9.93
CA PRO A 232 32.94 -4.80 -10.16
C PRO A 232 32.47 -3.59 -11.01
N ARG A 233 31.20 -3.56 -11.44
CA ARG A 233 30.59 -2.47 -12.21
C ARG A 233 29.32 -1.87 -11.60
N LEU A 234 28.96 -2.26 -10.37
CA LEU A 234 28.05 -1.43 -9.58
C LEU A 234 28.82 -0.14 -9.29
N ASN A 235 28.38 0.96 -9.91
CA ASN A 235 28.95 2.29 -9.75
C ASN A 235 29.16 2.51 -8.23
N ILE A 236 30.38 2.89 -7.84
CA ILE A 236 30.88 3.07 -6.45
C ILE A 236 29.84 3.74 -5.53
N TYR A 237 28.95 4.55 -6.11
CA TYR A 237 27.80 5.19 -5.49
C TYR A 237 26.74 4.25 -4.87
N ASN A 238 26.32 3.16 -5.53
CA ASN A 238 25.27 2.27 -4.99
C ASN A 238 25.79 1.32 -3.90
N THR A 239 27.10 1.02 -3.91
CA THR A 239 27.74 0.18 -2.89
C THR A 239 28.00 0.97 -1.61
N GLY A 240 28.40 2.25 -1.73
CA GLY A 240 28.46 3.18 -0.59
C GLY A 240 27.09 3.54 -0.01
N LEU A 241 26.02 3.41 -0.80
CA LEU A 241 24.62 3.69 -0.45
C LEU A 241 24.06 2.69 0.57
N ILE A 242 24.17 1.40 0.26
CA ILE A 242 23.71 0.31 1.12
C ILE A 242 24.57 0.31 2.38
N HIS A 243 25.88 0.49 2.25
CA HIS A 243 26.80 0.60 3.38
C HIS A 243 26.44 1.76 4.34
N ASN A 244 26.08 2.95 3.85
CA ASN A 244 25.74 4.07 4.75
C ASN A 244 24.37 3.95 5.42
N ILE A 245 23.36 3.41 4.72
CA ILE A 245 22.03 3.16 5.30
C ILE A 245 22.10 2.01 6.31
N SER A 246 22.90 1.00 6.02
CA SER A 246 23.09 -0.18 6.87
C SER A 246 23.98 0.15 8.08
N CYS A 247 24.99 1.01 7.95
CA CYS A 247 25.83 1.43 9.07
C CYS A 247 25.14 2.41 10.06
N GLN A 248 23.96 2.97 9.74
CA GLN A 248 23.24 3.88 10.64
C GLN A 248 21.85 3.32 11.00
N GLN A 249 21.75 2.55 12.08
CA GLN A 249 20.49 1.99 12.66
C GLN A 249 19.33 2.99 12.74
N SER A 250 19.62 4.29 12.85
CA SER A 250 18.59 5.33 12.88
C SER A 250 17.82 5.43 11.55
N SER A 251 18.45 5.23 10.38
CA SER A 251 17.84 5.53 9.08
C SER A 251 16.70 4.58 8.69
N LEU A 252 16.78 3.28 9.01
CA LEU A 252 15.68 2.34 8.73
C LEU A 252 14.48 2.51 9.66
N LYS A 253 14.71 2.88 10.93
CA LYS A 253 13.61 3.23 11.84
C LYS A 253 12.75 4.35 11.24
N HIS A 254 13.37 5.33 10.58
CA HIS A 254 12.64 6.43 9.91
C HIS A 254 11.86 5.95 8.69
N LEU A 255 12.40 5.02 7.89
CA LEU A 255 11.70 4.47 6.72
C LEU A 255 10.49 3.61 7.14
N TYR A 256 10.64 2.76 8.14
CA TYR A 256 9.55 1.93 8.64
C TYR A 256 8.43 2.78 9.25
N ALA A 257 8.81 3.76 10.07
CA ALA A 257 7.86 4.67 10.66
C ALA A 257 7.15 5.53 9.60
N TYR A 258 7.83 5.90 8.50
CA TYR A 258 7.19 6.50 7.32
C TYR A 258 6.09 5.60 6.74
N TYR A 259 6.35 4.31 6.49
CA TYR A 259 5.35 3.38 5.95
C TYR A 259 4.16 3.16 6.86
N ILE A 260 4.38 2.95 8.17
CA ILE A 260 3.30 2.86 9.16
C ILE A 260 2.45 4.12 9.08
N SER A 261 3.08 5.26 8.95
CA SER A 261 2.38 6.52 8.88
C SER A 261 1.52 6.64 7.61
N GLN A 262 2.04 6.26 6.45
CA GLN A 262 1.23 6.22 5.22
C GLN A 262 0.00 5.30 5.36
N TRP A 263 0.13 4.18 6.08
CA TRP A 263 -1.00 3.30 6.38
C TRP A 263 -2.01 3.93 7.35
N CYS A 264 -1.53 4.49 8.46
CA CYS A 264 -2.34 5.23 9.42
C CYS A 264 -3.15 6.33 8.71
N SER A 265 -2.52 7.07 7.79
CA SER A 265 -3.20 8.07 6.96
C SER A 265 -4.40 7.52 6.20
N LYS A 266 -4.19 6.38 5.53
CA LYS A 266 -5.21 5.71 4.72
C LYS A 266 -6.39 5.21 5.55
N GLN A 267 -6.18 4.90 6.83
CA GLN A 267 -7.23 4.51 7.75
C GLN A 267 -8.00 5.72 8.27
N ALA A 268 -7.28 6.79 8.64
CA ALA A 268 -7.86 8.04 9.12
C ALA A 268 -8.86 8.65 8.12
N GLN A 269 -8.56 8.57 6.83
CA GLN A 269 -9.44 9.04 5.75
C GLN A 269 -10.79 8.34 5.68
N LEU A 270 -10.94 7.13 6.21
CA LEU A 270 -12.19 6.35 6.12
C LEU A 270 -13.05 6.48 7.38
N LEU A 271 -12.62 7.27 8.37
CA LEU A 271 -13.39 7.45 9.60
C LEU A 271 -14.57 8.39 9.36
N PRO A 272 -15.81 7.99 9.72
CA PRO A 272 -16.99 8.81 9.45
C PRO A 272 -16.99 10.09 10.28
N PHE A 273 -17.13 11.26 9.63
CA PHE A 273 -17.28 12.56 10.29
C PHE A 273 -18.75 13.05 10.32
N ASP A 274 -19.55 12.64 9.33
CA ASP A 274 -20.85 13.27 9.00
C ASP A 274 -22.08 12.39 9.23
N SER A 275 -21.93 11.19 9.79
CA SER A 275 -23.13 10.42 10.18
C SER A 275 -23.85 11.17 11.31
N ALA A 276 -25.18 11.20 11.25
CA ALA A 276 -26.09 11.69 12.30
C ALA A 276 -25.87 10.91 13.60
N ILE A 277 -24.76 11.21 14.28
CA ILE A 277 -24.33 10.52 15.49
C ILE A 277 -25.05 11.18 16.65
N ILE A 278 -25.87 10.36 17.30
CA ILE A 278 -26.77 10.73 18.41
C ILE A 278 -25.96 11.11 19.69
N ASN A 279 -24.64 10.93 19.72
CA ASN A 279 -23.81 11.06 20.92
C ASN A 279 -22.44 11.77 20.72
N ASN A 280 -22.33 12.99 21.26
CA ASN A 280 -21.12 13.82 21.26
C ASN A 280 -19.86 13.11 21.82
N LYS A 281 -20.02 12.20 22.79
CA LYS A 281 -18.89 11.46 23.39
C LYS A 281 -18.24 10.50 22.40
N TYR A 282 -19.05 9.87 21.55
CA TYR A 282 -18.56 8.94 20.53
C TYR A 282 -17.82 9.69 19.42
N GLN A 283 -18.39 10.79 18.94
CA GLN A 283 -17.79 11.69 17.96
C GLN A 283 -16.43 12.21 18.44
N TYR A 284 -16.33 12.67 19.70
CA TYR A 284 -15.06 13.09 20.28
C TYR A 284 -14.01 11.97 20.30
N LYS A 285 -14.39 10.74 20.64
CA LYS A 285 -13.47 9.58 20.64
C LYS A 285 -12.97 9.27 19.22
N GLN A 286 -13.84 9.32 18.22
CA GLN A 286 -13.46 9.15 16.82
C GLN A 286 -12.52 10.26 16.33
N TYR A 287 -12.82 11.52 16.65
CA TYR A 287 -12.00 12.67 16.29
C TYR A 287 -10.61 12.58 16.90
N ARG A 288 -10.54 12.23 18.19
CA ARG A 288 -9.28 12.00 18.88
C ARG A 288 -8.50 10.85 18.25
N SER A 289 -9.16 9.74 17.92
CA SER A 289 -8.53 8.59 17.26
C SER A 289 -7.96 9.00 15.89
N CYS A 290 -8.77 9.64 15.05
CA CYS A 290 -8.35 10.11 13.73
C CYS A 290 -7.15 11.07 13.83
N LEU A 291 -7.23 12.06 14.72
CA LEU A 291 -6.17 13.03 14.90
C LEU A 291 -4.88 12.37 15.39
N CYS A 292 -4.96 11.46 16.37
CA CYS A 292 -3.79 10.70 16.84
C CYS A 292 -3.15 9.90 15.70
N THR A 293 -3.96 9.25 14.87
CA THR A 293 -3.51 8.48 13.71
C THR A 293 -2.85 9.39 12.65
N LEU A 294 -3.42 10.56 12.35
CA LEU A 294 -2.84 11.52 11.41
C LEU A 294 -1.56 12.15 11.94
N LEU A 295 -1.47 12.42 13.24
CA LEU A 295 -0.26 12.96 13.88
C LEU A 295 0.92 11.99 13.83
N THR A 296 0.68 10.67 13.69
CA THR A 296 1.75 9.71 13.43
C THR A 296 2.45 10.00 12.07
N ASN A 297 1.75 10.60 11.11
CA ASN A 297 2.25 10.91 9.75
C ASN A 297 3.11 12.15 9.70
N VAL A 298 2.72 13.13 10.49
CA VAL A 298 3.44 14.39 10.67
C VAL A 298 4.91 14.18 11.09
N TYR A 299 5.23 13.10 11.81
CA TYR A 299 6.60 12.84 12.23
C TYR A 299 7.54 12.51 11.06
N HIS A 300 7.01 11.95 9.98
CA HIS A 300 7.78 11.39 8.87
C HIS A 300 7.56 12.12 7.54
N ASP A 301 6.62 13.05 7.49
CA ASP A 301 6.32 13.87 6.33
C ASP A 301 6.21 15.34 6.72
N ALA A 302 7.09 16.16 6.15
CA ALA A 302 7.16 17.58 6.48
C ALA A 302 6.01 18.42 5.92
N VAL A 303 5.26 17.91 4.93
CA VAL A 303 4.24 18.70 4.21
C VAL A 303 2.93 17.95 4.08
N SER A 304 2.87 16.81 3.38
CA SER A 304 1.60 16.18 3.00
C SER A 304 0.87 15.61 4.23
N GLY A 305 1.60 15.00 5.17
CA GLY A 305 1.09 14.59 6.48
C GLY A 305 0.46 15.73 7.27
N TRP A 306 1.12 16.90 7.29
CA TRP A 306 0.56 18.10 7.93
C TRP A 306 -0.68 18.62 7.21
N LEU A 307 -0.70 18.59 5.88
CA LEU A 307 -1.87 19.03 5.11
C LEU A 307 -3.07 18.08 5.26
N MET A 308 -2.86 16.80 5.54
CA MET A 308 -3.94 15.89 5.95
C MET A 308 -4.49 16.22 7.34
N VAL A 309 -3.63 16.60 8.30
CA VAL A 309 -4.07 17.15 9.59
C VAL A 309 -4.82 18.48 9.40
N ALA A 310 -4.35 19.34 8.48
CA ALA A 310 -5.02 20.59 8.15
C ALA A 310 -6.41 20.32 7.55
N SER A 311 -6.56 19.31 6.71
CA SER A 311 -7.85 18.90 6.12
C SER A 311 -8.84 18.40 7.19
N PHE A 312 -8.33 17.64 8.19
CA PHE A 312 -9.11 17.27 9.37
C PHE A 312 -9.60 18.50 10.16
N PHE A 313 -8.73 19.50 10.38
CA PHE A 313 -9.12 20.73 11.07
C PHE A 313 -10.09 21.58 10.24
N HIS A 314 -9.98 21.56 8.92
CA HIS A 314 -10.93 22.21 8.02
C HIS A 314 -12.32 21.59 8.16
N LYS A 315 -12.42 20.26 8.12
CA LYS A 315 -13.69 19.52 8.33
C LYS A 315 -14.33 19.81 9.68
N THR A 316 -13.51 19.99 10.72
CA THR A 316 -13.99 20.38 12.06
C THR A 316 -14.13 21.90 12.26
N LYS A 317 -14.08 22.69 11.17
CA LYS A 317 -14.27 24.16 11.14
C LYS A 317 -13.29 24.94 12.04
N GLN A 318 -12.09 24.42 12.28
CA GLN A 318 -11.04 25.05 13.07
C GLN A 318 -10.06 25.81 12.17
N TYR A 319 -10.57 26.76 11.38
CA TYR A 319 -9.84 27.41 10.28
C TYR A 319 -8.52 28.07 10.70
N ASP A 320 -8.44 28.68 11.89
CA ASP A 320 -7.19 29.29 12.37
C ASP A 320 -6.05 28.26 12.52
N LYS A 321 -6.37 27.05 12.99
CA LYS A 321 -5.40 25.95 13.09
C LYS A 321 -4.97 25.48 11.71
N VAL A 322 -5.91 25.40 10.76
CA VAL A 322 -5.64 25.05 9.36
C VAL A 322 -4.63 26.04 8.77
N LEU A 323 -4.90 27.34 8.89
CA LEU A 323 -4.03 28.40 8.39
C LEU A 323 -2.65 28.38 9.05
N HIS A 324 -2.57 28.11 10.35
CA HIS A 324 -1.29 27.95 11.03
C HIS A 324 -0.47 26.76 10.48
N ILE A 325 -1.11 25.60 10.31
CA ILE A 325 -0.47 24.41 9.76
C ILE A 325 -0.04 24.66 8.31
N ILE A 326 -0.87 25.30 7.49
CA ILE A 326 -0.55 25.62 6.10
C ILE A 326 0.67 26.53 6.02
N ARG A 327 0.73 27.61 6.82
CA ARG A 327 1.91 28.49 6.87
C ARG A 327 3.16 27.71 7.28
N TYR A 328 3.05 26.82 8.27
CA TYR A 328 4.15 25.94 8.65
C TYR A 328 4.57 25.03 7.49
N SER A 329 3.64 24.33 6.84
CA SER A 329 3.91 23.44 5.70
C SER A 329 4.55 24.19 4.52
N LEU A 330 4.01 25.34 4.13
CA LEU A 330 4.57 26.19 3.07
C LEU A 330 5.97 26.71 3.43
N SER A 331 6.25 27.04 4.70
CA SER A 331 7.61 27.38 5.15
C SER A 331 8.61 26.21 4.99
N LYS A 332 8.10 24.98 4.86
CA LYS A 332 8.91 23.80 4.56
C LYS A 332 8.96 23.51 3.06
N CYS A 333 8.22 24.18 2.20
CA CYS A 333 8.33 24.10 0.75
C CYS A 333 9.43 25.07 0.27
N THR A 334 10.67 24.61 0.20
CA THR A 334 11.81 25.42 -0.29
C THR A 334 12.35 24.82 -1.58
N PRO A 335 12.88 25.61 -2.54
CA PRO A 335 13.41 25.10 -3.81
C PRO A 335 14.55 24.08 -3.66
N GLU A 336 15.26 24.12 -2.53
CA GLU A 336 16.34 23.20 -2.17
C GLU A 336 15.87 21.79 -1.75
N LYS A 337 14.56 21.57 -1.66
CA LYS A 337 13.97 20.28 -1.24
C LYS A 337 13.47 19.50 -2.45
N LEU A 338 13.62 18.18 -2.34
CA LEU A 338 13.47 17.25 -3.46
C LEU A 338 12.01 16.88 -3.71
N TYR A 339 11.80 16.32 -4.89
CA TYR A 339 10.50 16.20 -5.52
C TYR A 339 10.04 14.75 -5.61
N HIS A 340 8.74 14.50 -5.43
CA HIS A 340 8.14 13.20 -5.75
C HIS A 340 8.17 12.97 -7.27
N GLY A 341 8.92 11.96 -7.72
CA GLY A 341 9.20 11.75 -9.15
C GLY A 341 10.69 11.66 -9.50
N MET A 342 11.55 12.10 -8.58
CA MET A 342 12.96 11.70 -8.63
C MET A 342 13.05 10.21 -8.30
N THR A 343 13.73 9.45 -9.16
CA THR A 343 14.10 8.07 -8.83
C THR A 343 14.78 8.04 -7.46
N MET A 344 14.66 6.93 -6.71
CA MET A 344 15.36 6.80 -5.42
C MET A 344 16.86 7.12 -5.54
N SER A 345 17.47 6.89 -6.71
CA SER A 345 18.86 7.30 -6.99
C SER A 345 19.09 8.82 -6.94
N ASN A 346 18.15 9.63 -7.44
CA ASN A 346 18.25 11.09 -7.46
C ASN A 346 18.02 11.71 -6.08
N ILE A 347 17.06 11.15 -5.34
CA ILE A 347 16.76 11.49 -3.95
C ILE A 347 18.01 11.23 -3.07
N LEU A 348 18.65 10.09 -3.24
CA LEU A 348 19.87 9.74 -2.50
C LEU A 348 21.13 10.48 -2.98
N TYR A 349 21.27 10.77 -4.29
CA TYR A 349 22.39 11.57 -4.80
C TYR A 349 22.39 12.98 -4.21
N GLN A 350 21.22 13.62 -4.18
CA GLN A 350 21.06 14.94 -3.57
C GLN A 350 21.18 14.89 -2.04
N SER A 351 20.68 13.84 -1.38
CA SER A 351 20.86 13.67 0.06
C SER A 351 22.33 13.47 0.45
N LEU A 352 23.10 12.69 -0.32
CA LEU A 352 24.53 12.49 -0.15
C LEU A 352 25.32 13.78 -0.43
N LYS A 353 24.92 14.53 -1.48
CA LYS A 353 25.45 15.86 -1.78
C LYS A 353 25.11 16.88 -0.68
N GLN A 354 24.01 16.76 0.06
CA GLN A 354 23.72 17.63 1.21
C GLN A 354 24.38 17.13 2.51
N GLN A 355 24.56 15.81 2.67
CA GLN A 355 25.25 15.19 3.79
C GLN A 355 26.73 15.58 3.87
N SER A 356 27.38 15.69 2.71
CA SER A 356 28.76 16.17 2.61
C SER A 356 28.93 17.63 3.05
N PHE A 357 27.86 18.42 3.12
CA PHE A 357 27.90 19.82 3.54
C PHE A 357 27.31 20.09 4.94
N HIS A 358 26.37 19.27 5.44
CA HIS A 358 25.56 19.66 6.62
C HIS A 358 25.43 18.68 7.80
N LYS A 359 26.20 17.57 7.89
CA LYS A 359 26.17 16.64 9.05
C LYS A 359 24.76 16.13 9.47
N LYS A 360 23.77 16.12 8.58
CA LYS A 360 22.39 15.69 8.87
C LYS A 360 22.18 14.20 8.56
N SER A 361 21.38 13.51 9.37
CA SER A 361 21.10 12.07 9.18
C SER A 361 20.24 11.81 7.94
N VAL A 362 20.34 10.62 7.34
CA VAL A 362 19.52 10.24 6.18
C VAL A 362 18.04 10.30 6.53
N GLY A 363 17.65 9.91 7.75
CA GLY A 363 16.27 10.03 8.24
C GLY A 363 15.77 11.47 8.32
N TYR A 364 16.63 12.42 8.74
CA TYR A 364 16.29 13.85 8.70
C TYR A 364 16.15 14.34 7.26
N LEU A 365 17.04 13.90 6.37
CA LEU A 365 17.02 14.25 4.96
C LEU A 365 15.74 13.72 4.27
N LEU A 366 15.41 12.44 4.42
CA LEU A 366 14.14 11.86 3.93
C LEU A 366 12.91 12.64 4.45
N LYS A 367 12.92 13.04 5.72
CA LYS A 367 11.86 13.85 6.33
C LYS A 367 11.70 15.22 5.68
N ILE A 368 12.78 15.87 5.26
CA ILE A 368 12.72 17.20 4.63
C ILE A 368 12.73 17.16 3.10
N MET A 369 13.04 16.01 2.50
CA MET A 369 13.22 15.84 1.06
C MET A 369 11.95 15.41 0.33
N HIS A 370 10.86 15.10 1.02
CA HIS A 370 9.63 14.66 0.38
C HIS A 370 8.56 15.74 0.53
N VAL A 371 8.41 16.58 -0.50
CA VAL A 371 7.15 17.26 -0.76
C VAL A 371 6.33 16.30 -1.62
N ASP A 372 5.58 15.41 -0.96
CA ASP A 372 4.74 14.43 -1.66
C ASP A 372 3.48 15.09 -2.24
N SER A 373 2.75 14.36 -3.07
CA SER A 373 1.35 14.68 -3.35
C SER A 373 0.46 14.17 -2.21
N ILE A 374 -0.62 14.90 -1.91
CA ILE A 374 -1.64 14.45 -0.98
C ILE A 374 -2.56 13.49 -1.71
N ARG A 375 -2.69 12.27 -1.18
CA ARG A 375 -3.58 11.25 -1.74
C ARG A 375 -4.82 11.07 -0.88
N PHE A 376 -5.99 11.38 -1.43
CA PHE A 376 -7.27 11.05 -0.82
C PHE A 376 -7.91 9.82 -1.48
N LYS A 377 -8.46 8.91 -0.68
CA LYS A 377 -9.33 7.84 -1.18
C LYS A 377 -10.65 8.44 -1.71
N MET A 378 -11.29 7.76 -2.66
CA MET A 378 -12.57 8.17 -3.27
C MET A 378 -13.66 8.49 -2.22
N ASN A 379 -13.67 7.77 -1.10
CA ASN A 379 -14.63 7.99 0.00
C ASN A 379 -13.97 8.61 1.23
N SER A 380 -12.91 9.40 1.02
CA SER A 380 -12.19 10.04 2.12
C SER A 380 -13.04 11.13 2.72
N THR A 381 -13.34 10.98 4.00
CA THR A 381 -14.12 11.95 4.79
C THR A 381 -13.31 13.20 5.14
N LEU A 382 -12.01 13.21 4.82
CA LEU A 382 -11.11 14.36 4.97
C LEU A 382 -11.10 15.29 3.74
N ILE A 383 -11.74 14.92 2.62
CA ILE A 383 -11.79 15.77 1.42
C ILE A 383 -12.74 16.94 1.68
N PRO A 384 -12.32 18.21 1.52
CA PRO A 384 -13.22 19.37 1.56
C PRO A 384 -14.46 19.19 0.67
N ASP A 385 -15.63 19.64 1.14
CA ASP A 385 -16.90 19.40 0.43
C ASP A 385 -16.93 20.03 -0.96
N GLU A 386 -16.21 21.13 -1.12
CA GLU A 386 -16.02 21.83 -2.38
C GLU A 386 -15.33 20.96 -3.46
N LEU A 387 -14.56 19.94 -3.05
CA LEU A 387 -13.95 18.95 -3.95
C LEU A 387 -14.84 17.70 -4.13
N LEU A 388 -15.85 17.48 -3.26
CA LEU A 388 -16.73 16.31 -3.31
C LEU A 388 -17.91 16.45 -4.28
N MET A 389 -18.23 17.66 -4.74
CA MET A 389 -19.39 17.94 -5.62
C MET A 389 -19.33 17.30 -7.02
N GLU A 390 -18.36 16.42 -7.28
CA GLU A 390 -17.79 16.26 -8.61
C GLU A 390 -17.76 14.81 -9.12
N GLY A 391 -18.27 13.85 -8.34
CA GLY A 391 -18.51 12.48 -8.81
C GLY A 391 -17.25 11.75 -9.30
N TRP A 392 -16.09 12.01 -8.69
CA TRP A 392 -14.83 11.38 -9.07
C TRP A 392 -14.87 9.89 -8.69
N ASN A 393 -14.49 9.01 -9.63
CA ASN A 393 -14.47 7.56 -9.43
C ASN A 393 -13.10 7.00 -9.00
N TYR A 394 -12.14 7.87 -8.67
CA TYR A 394 -10.73 7.49 -8.45
C TYR A 394 -10.14 8.17 -7.21
N ALA A 395 -9.00 7.65 -6.74
CA ALA A 395 -8.26 8.31 -5.67
C ALA A 395 -7.73 9.67 -6.14
N HIS A 396 -7.95 10.72 -5.36
CA HIS A 396 -7.48 12.06 -5.69
C HIS A 396 -6.02 12.21 -5.31
N ILE A 397 -5.22 12.80 -6.19
CA ILE A 397 -3.82 13.10 -5.92
C ILE A 397 -3.60 14.58 -6.22
N PHE A 398 -3.27 15.36 -5.20
CA PHE A 398 -3.05 16.81 -5.34
C PHE A 398 -1.59 17.17 -5.02
N PRO A 399 -0.95 18.05 -5.80
CA PRO A 399 0.34 18.61 -5.41
C PRO A 399 0.21 19.33 -4.07
N SER A 400 1.09 19.00 -3.10
CA SER A 400 0.99 19.57 -1.75
C SER A 400 0.98 21.10 -1.74
N THR A 401 1.78 21.74 -2.59
CA THR A 401 1.88 23.21 -2.66
C THR A 401 0.58 23.83 -3.15
N ALA A 402 0.03 23.34 -4.28
CA ALA A 402 -1.24 23.78 -4.82
C ALA A 402 -2.39 23.54 -3.83
N TYR A 403 -2.44 22.34 -3.22
CA TYR A 403 -3.46 22.01 -2.23
C TYR A 403 -3.36 22.87 -0.96
N ALA A 404 -2.15 23.24 -0.51
CA ALA A 404 -1.97 24.14 0.62
C ALA A 404 -2.57 25.53 0.36
N TYR A 405 -2.33 26.10 -0.82
CA TYR A 405 -2.96 27.37 -1.22
C TYR A 405 -4.47 27.22 -1.36
N PHE A 406 -4.96 26.16 -2.01
CA PHE A 406 -6.38 25.89 -2.15
C PHE A 406 -7.10 25.75 -0.79
N LEU A 407 -6.53 24.97 0.14
CA LEU A 407 -7.11 24.80 1.48
C LEU A 407 -7.07 26.12 2.28
N SER A 408 -6.05 26.95 2.08
CA SER A 408 -5.98 28.30 2.66
C SER A 408 -7.07 29.21 2.10
N PHE A 409 -7.33 29.12 0.79
CA PHE A 409 -8.42 29.84 0.14
C PHE A 409 -9.76 29.44 0.74
N LEU A 410 -10.04 28.14 0.86
CA LEU A 410 -11.28 27.66 1.48
C LEU A 410 -11.46 28.20 2.91
N CYS A 411 -10.41 28.21 3.73
CA CYS A 411 -10.46 28.79 5.08
C CYS A 411 -10.83 30.28 5.06
N HIS A 412 -10.16 31.07 4.21
CA HIS A 412 -10.45 32.51 4.13
C HIS A 412 -11.83 32.80 3.51
N TYR A 413 -12.29 31.94 2.60
CA TYR A 413 -13.62 32.00 2.01
C TYR A 413 -14.70 31.77 3.07
N GLN A 414 -14.56 30.72 3.89
CA GLN A 414 -15.47 30.42 5.01
C GLN A 414 -15.44 31.53 6.09
N LEU A 415 -14.33 32.23 6.23
CA LEU A 415 -14.18 33.40 7.11
C LEU A 415 -14.61 34.73 6.47
N ASN A 416 -15.12 34.72 5.24
CA ASN A 416 -15.52 35.91 4.47
C ASN A 416 -14.42 36.97 4.29
N ASN A 417 -13.15 36.54 4.22
CA ASN A 417 -12.00 37.44 4.06
C ASN A 417 -11.60 37.59 2.59
N VAL A 418 -12.41 38.34 1.84
CA VAL A 418 -12.28 38.52 0.38
C VAL A 418 -10.88 38.99 -0.04
N ARG A 419 -10.28 39.93 0.70
CA ARG A 419 -8.93 40.46 0.39
C ARG A 419 -7.85 39.38 0.47
N GLN A 420 -7.94 38.49 1.46
CA GLN A 420 -6.99 37.38 1.59
C GLN A 420 -7.26 36.29 0.56
N CYS A 421 -8.52 36.01 0.22
CA CYS A 421 -8.87 35.09 -0.86
C CYS A 421 -8.20 35.50 -2.18
N GLN A 422 -8.29 36.78 -2.56
CA GLN A 422 -7.67 37.28 -3.79
C GLN A 422 -6.15 37.05 -3.81
N GLY A 423 -5.44 37.43 -2.75
CA GLY A 423 -3.99 37.21 -2.67
C GLY A 423 -3.59 35.73 -2.66
N ILE A 424 -4.43 34.85 -2.11
CA ILE A 424 -4.19 33.40 -2.14
C ILE A 424 -4.43 32.82 -3.53
N ILE A 425 -5.45 33.30 -4.26
CA ILE A 425 -5.71 32.91 -5.65
C ILE A 425 -4.52 33.31 -6.53
N GLU A 426 -3.99 34.53 -6.37
CA GLU A 426 -2.79 34.98 -7.08
C GLU A 426 -1.59 34.08 -6.78
N GLY A 427 -1.41 33.69 -5.50
CA GLY A 427 -0.38 32.73 -5.12
C GLY A 427 -0.57 31.32 -5.70
N LEU A 428 -1.81 30.82 -5.73
CA LEU A 428 -2.15 29.53 -6.32
C LEU A 428 -1.92 29.55 -7.84
N GLN A 429 -2.29 30.64 -8.51
CA GLN A 429 -2.06 30.84 -9.93
C GLN A 429 -0.56 30.84 -10.25
N LEU A 430 0.23 31.64 -9.53
CA LEU A 430 1.68 31.69 -9.71
C LEU A 430 2.32 30.31 -9.52
N VAL A 431 1.96 29.60 -8.45
CA VAL A 431 2.49 28.26 -8.16
C VAL A 431 2.12 27.26 -9.25
N THR A 432 0.92 27.36 -9.81
CA THR A 432 0.42 26.47 -10.88
C THR A 432 1.08 26.77 -12.22
N GLU A 433 1.17 28.03 -12.62
CA GLU A 433 1.76 28.46 -13.89
C GLU A 433 3.27 28.19 -13.94
N GLU A 434 3.98 28.46 -12.84
CA GLU A 434 5.43 28.20 -12.73
C GLU A 434 5.76 26.74 -12.42
N ASN A 435 4.74 25.88 -12.25
CA ASN A 435 4.89 24.50 -11.75
C ASN A 435 5.75 24.44 -10.47
N TYR A 436 5.61 25.45 -9.61
CA TYR A 436 6.46 25.60 -8.44
C TYR A 436 6.18 24.48 -7.45
N LEU A 437 7.12 23.54 -7.37
CA LEU A 437 6.96 22.32 -6.60
C LEU A 437 5.64 21.60 -6.96
N ILE A 438 5.40 21.41 -8.28
CA ILE A 438 4.34 20.60 -8.87
C ILE A 438 4.99 19.64 -9.89
N PRO A 439 4.79 18.31 -9.83
CA PRO A 439 5.28 17.44 -10.90
C PRO A 439 4.42 17.63 -12.13
N ILE A 440 5.03 17.47 -13.29
CA ILE A 440 4.39 17.64 -14.60
C ILE A 440 3.07 16.82 -14.71
N TRP A 441 3.03 15.61 -14.17
CA TRP A 441 1.84 14.75 -14.22
C TRP A 441 0.70 15.16 -13.28
N HIS A 442 0.92 16.08 -12.33
CA HIS A 442 -0.13 16.64 -11.48
C HIS A 442 -0.39 18.13 -11.76
N THR A 443 0.15 18.68 -12.85
CA THR A 443 -0.14 20.07 -13.25
C THR A 443 -1.63 20.24 -13.57
N ALA A 444 -2.27 19.26 -14.21
CA ALA A 444 -3.71 19.28 -14.45
C ALA A 444 -4.52 19.34 -13.14
N ASP A 445 -4.13 18.55 -12.12
CA ASP A 445 -4.75 18.58 -10.79
C ASP A 445 -4.63 19.96 -10.12
N ALA A 446 -3.49 20.64 -10.27
CA ALA A 446 -3.31 22.00 -9.76
C ALA A 446 -4.21 23.02 -10.47
N TYR A 447 -4.34 22.95 -11.80
CA TYR A 447 -5.27 23.79 -12.55
C TYR A 447 -6.73 23.53 -12.17
N ASN A 448 -7.09 22.29 -11.82
CA ASN A 448 -8.42 21.98 -11.29
C ASN A 448 -8.69 22.70 -9.96
N LEU A 449 -7.73 22.64 -9.02
CA LEU A 449 -7.84 23.37 -7.75
C LEU A 449 -7.96 24.88 -7.96
N LEU A 450 -7.18 25.45 -8.89
CA LEU A 450 -7.25 26.87 -9.25
C LEU A 450 -8.62 27.22 -9.86
N GLY A 451 -9.13 26.41 -10.77
CA GLY A 451 -10.44 26.60 -11.40
C GLY A 451 -11.57 26.61 -10.36
N ILE A 452 -11.57 25.65 -9.43
CA ILE A 452 -12.56 25.59 -8.34
C ILE A 452 -12.48 26.82 -7.44
N ALA A 453 -11.27 27.27 -7.08
CA ALA A 453 -11.10 28.47 -6.25
C ALA A 453 -11.62 29.73 -6.95
N LEU A 454 -11.31 29.91 -8.24
CA LEU A 454 -11.79 31.04 -9.04
C LEU A 454 -13.32 31.03 -9.21
N GLU A 455 -13.91 29.84 -9.43
CA GLU A 455 -15.36 29.67 -9.54
C GLU A 455 -16.06 30.06 -8.23
N LEU A 456 -15.57 29.56 -7.09
CA LEU A 456 -16.10 29.90 -5.76
C LEU A 456 -15.96 31.38 -5.42
N PHE A 457 -14.88 32.02 -5.89
CA PHE A 457 -14.66 33.45 -5.72
C PHE A 457 -15.54 34.31 -6.64
N GLY A 458 -16.12 33.72 -7.70
CA GLY A 458 -17.03 34.38 -8.64
C GLY A 458 -16.40 34.79 -9.98
N ASP A 459 -15.11 34.50 -10.22
CA ASP A 459 -14.44 34.76 -11.51
C ASP A 459 -14.61 33.56 -12.46
N LYS A 460 -15.79 33.46 -13.05
CA LYS A 460 -16.17 32.36 -13.95
C LYS A 460 -15.29 32.28 -15.20
N GLU A 461 -14.84 33.42 -15.73
CA GLU A 461 -14.03 33.45 -16.96
C GLU A 461 -12.63 32.90 -16.71
N SER A 462 -11.98 33.32 -15.62
CA SER A 462 -10.66 32.78 -15.26
C SER A 462 -10.77 31.32 -14.82
N ALA A 463 -11.84 30.94 -14.10
CA ALA A 463 -12.10 29.54 -13.75
C ALA A 463 -12.19 28.65 -15.00
N ARG A 464 -12.95 29.09 -16.02
CA ARG A 464 -13.07 28.39 -17.30
C ARG A 464 -11.71 28.23 -17.99
N LYS A 465 -10.88 29.27 -18.01
CA LYS A 465 -9.53 29.20 -18.58
C LYS A 465 -8.65 28.18 -17.84
N ALA A 466 -8.67 28.16 -16.51
CA ALA A 466 -7.93 27.19 -15.72
C ALA A 466 -8.38 25.75 -16.02
N PHE A 467 -9.69 25.50 -16.07
CA PHE A 467 -10.23 24.19 -16.45
C PHE A 467 -9.83 23.79 -17.87
N LEU A 468 -9.90 24.69 -18.85
CA LEU A 468 -9.43 24.41 -20.22
C LEU A 468 -7.94 24.04 -20.29
N LEU A 469 -7.10 24.70 -19.49
CA LEU A 469 -5.68 24.36 -19.39
C LEU A 469 -5.47 22.97 -18.78
N SER A 470 -6.25 22.60 -17.75
CA SER A 470 -6.27 21.24 -17.20
C SER A 470 -6.62 20.19 -18.26
N VAL A 471 -7.70 20.41 -19.05
CA VAL A 471 -8.09 19.53 -20.16
C VAL A 471 -7.00 19.40 -21.21
N LYS A 472 -6.37 20.52 -21.57
CA LYS A 472 -5.29 20.51 -22.57
C LYS A 472 -4.09 19.67 -22.12
N ILE A 473 -3.77 19.67 -20.82
CA ILE A 473 -2.65 18.90 -20.26
C ILE A 473 -2.99 17.42 -20.17
N PHE A 474 -4.23 17.07 -19.81
CA PHE A 474 -4.68 15.68 -19.66
C PHE A 474 -6.02 15.44 -20.38
N PRO A 475 -6.02 15.22 -21.71
CA PRO A 475 -7.23 15.25 -22.54
C PRO A 475 -8.19 14.06 -22.40
N ASP A 476 -8.01 13.18 -21.42
CA ASP A 476 -8.82 11.97 -21.25
C ASP A 476 -10.25 12.31 -20.77
N GLU A 477 -11.21 12.38 -21.70
CA GLU A 477 -12.58 12.86 -21.45
C GLU A 477 -13.37 12.01 -20.44
N GLU A 478 -13.12 10.70 -20.34
CA GLU A 478 -13.82 9.84 -19.37
C GLU A 478 -13.41 10.16 -17.93
N HIS A 479 -12.21 10.73 -17.74
CA HIS A 479 -11.60 11.00 -16.44
C HIS A 479 -11.48 12.49 -16.13
N ASN A 480 -11.71 13.36 -17.13
CA ASN A 480 -11.44 14.78 -16.97
C ASN A 480 -12.67 15.58 -16.50
N PHE A 481 -12.75 15.71 -15.17
CA PHE A 481 -13.63 16.63 -14.46
C PHE A 481 -13.70 18.05 -15.07
N ALA A 482 -12.57 18.61 -15.47
CA ALA A 482 -12.47 19.98 -15.96
C ALA A 482 -13.30 20.19 -17.25
N ALA A 483 -13.41 19.16 -18.09
CA ALA A 483 -14.23 19.22 -19.31
C ALA A 483 -15.72 19.43 -18.98
N LYS A 484 -16.23 18.77 -17.94
CA LYS A 484 -17.64 18.93 -17.51
C LYS A 484 -17.91 20.33 -16.96
N ARG A 485 -16.98 20.91 -16.16
CA ARG A 485 -17.12 22.28 -15.64
C ARG A 485 -17.07 23.34 -16.74
N VAL A 486 -16.21 23.17 -17.75
CA VAL A 486 -16.16 24.08 -18.90
C VAL A 486 -17.53 24.17 -19.60
N LEU A 487 -18.26 23.06 -19.71
CA LEU A 487 -19.60 23.06 -20.28
C LEU A 487 -20.64 23.77 -19.42
N LEU A 488 -20.54 23.67 -18.08
CA LEU A 488 -21.47 24.31 -17.13
C LEU A 488 -21.25 25.83 -16.97
N LEU A 489 -20.06 26.32 -17.33
CA LEU A 489 -19.71 27.74 -17.25
C LEU A 489 -20.03 28.52 -18.54
N ASN A 490 -20.56 27.85 -19.58
CA ASN A 490 -21.17 28.47 -20.76
C ASN A 490 -22.65 28.76 -20.51
#